data_AF-A0A353SAR2-F1
#
_entry.id   AF-A0A353SAR2-F1
#
_cell.length_a   1.000
_cell.length_b   1.000
_cell.length_c   1.000
_cell.angle_alpha   90.00
_cell.angle_beta   90.00
_cell.angle_gamma   90.00
#
_symmetry.space_group_name_H-M   'P 1'
#
loop_
_entity.id
_entity.type
_entity.pdbx_description
1 polymer ?
#
loop_
_entity_poly.entity_id
_entity_poly.type
_entity_poly.pdbx_seq_one_letter_code
_entity_poly.pdbx_strand_id
1 'polypeptide(L)' 'QFAGSSSVPAHVEMMGFMGMGNNPMVGCTVACAVAVAESFKK' A
#
# COMPACT_ATOMS: atom_id res chain seq x y z
N GLN A 1 19.89 3.81 12.95
CA GLN A 1 19.33 3.20 14.16
C GLN A 1 18.78 1.83 13.79
N PHE A 2 19.62 0.79 13.86
CA PHE A 2 19.12 -0.58 13.90
C PHE A 2 19.04 -0.97 15.37
N ALA A 3 17.81 -1.06 15.91
CA ALA A 3 17.40 -1.85 17.06
C ALA A 3 15.98 -1.43 17.46
N GLY A 4 14.93 -2.14 17.00
CA GLY A 4 13.69 -2.21 17.79
C GLY A 4 12.31 -1.94 17.16
N SER A 5 12.07 -1.86 15.84
CA SER A 5 10.68 -1.54 15.39
C SER A 5 10.14 -2.12 14.07
N SER A 6 10.89 -2.85 13.24
CA SER A 6 10.53 -2.88 11.80
C SER A 6 9.90 -4.16 11.22
N SER A 7 9.72 -5.27 11.93
CA SER A 7 9.13 -6.47 11.29
C SER A 7 7.68 -6.26 10.86
N VAL A 8 6.91 -5.46 11.60
CA VAL A 8 5.54 -5.09 11.25
C VAL A 8 5.49 -4.00 10.17
N PRO A 9 6.16 -2.84 10.35
CA PRO A 9 6.22 -1.81 9.31
C PRO A 9 6.79 -2.31 7.98
N ALA A 10 7.86 -3.10 7.98
CA ALA A 10 8.50 -3.55 6.75
C ALA A 10 7.67 -4.58 5.97
N HIS A 11 6.95 -5.49 6.64
CA HIS A 11 6.04 -6.38 5.90
C HIS A 11 4.77 -5.66 5.43
N VAL A 12 4.32 -4.62 6.15
CA VAL A 12 3.19 -3.76 5.73
C VAL A 12 3.58 -2.92 4.52
N GLU A 13 4.79 -2.35 4.51
CA GLU A 13 5.35 -1.65 3.34
C GLU A 13 5.55 -2.63 2.17
N MET A 14 6.11 -3.82 2.41
CA MET A 14 6.20 -4.89 1.41
C MET A 14 4.81 -5.32 0.91
N MET A 15 3.79 -5.37 1.76
CA MET A 15 2.42 -5.71 1.37
C MET A 15 1.77 -4.60 0.54
N GLY A 16 2.08 -3.32 0.83
CA GLY A 16 1.71 -2.19 -0.02
C GLY A 16 2.37 -2.25 -1.40
N PHE A 17 3.66 -2.55 -1.45
CA PHE A 17 4.40 -2.77 -2.71
C PHE A 17 3.92 -4.02 -3.47
N MET A 18 3.62 -5.13 -2.79
CA MET A 18 3.04 -6.33 -3.40
C MET A 18 1.60 -6.10 -3.87
N GLY A 19 0.83 -5.27 -3.16
CA GLY A 19 -0.53 -4.85 -3.54
C GLY A 19 -0.55 -3.96 -4.78
N MET A 20 0.56 -3.27 -5.08
CA MET A 20 0.75 -2.56 -6.36
C MET A 20 1.07 -3.50 -7.54
N GLY A 21 1.24 -4.80 -7.28
CA GLY A 21 1.54 -5.81 -8.29
C GLY A 21 2.90 -5.62 -8.94
N ASN A 22 3.16 -6.38 -10.00
CA ASN A 22 4.37 -6.29 -10.83
C ASN A 22 4.40 -5.05 -11.74
N ASN A 23 3.40 -4.16 -11.68
CA ASN A 23 3.34 -2.96 -12.51
C ASN A 23 2.93 -1.74 -11.66
N PRO A 24 3.90 -0.97 -11.11
CA PRO A 24 3.65 0.06 -10.11
C PRO A 24 2.69 1.16 -10.58
N MET A 25 2.64 1.43 -11.90
CA MET A 25 1.69 2.38 -12.48
C MET A 25 0.23 1.92 -12.35
N VAL A 26 -0.04 0.61 -12.47
CA VAL A 26 -1.38 0.04 -12.27
C VAL A 26 -1.75 0.02 -10.80
N GLY A 27 -0.78 -0.27 -9.92
CA GLY A 27 -0.96 -0.18 -8.47
C GLY A 27 -1.37 1.22 -8.01
N CYS A 28 -0.72 2.27 -8.53
CA CYS A 28 -1.07 3.66 -8.21
C CYS A 28 -2.49 4.04 -8.67
N THR A 29 -2.91 3.64 -9.87
CA THR A 29 -4.23 4.01 -10.40
C THR A 29 -5.35 3.28 -9.65
N VAL A 30 -5.14 2.01 -9.30
CA VAL A 30 -6.09 1.22 -8.50
C VAL A 30 -6.16 1.76 -7.06
N ALA A 31 -5.03 2.09 -6.43
CA ALA A 31 -5.01 2.68 -5.09
C ALA A 31 -5.78 4.02 -5.04
N CYS A 32 -5.56 4.89 -6.03
CA CYS A 32 -6.28 6.16 -6.16
C CYS A 32 -7.79 5.92 -6.36
N ALA A 33 -8.18 5.00 -7.25
CA ALA A 33 -9.59 4.67 -7.51
C ALA A 33 -10.30 4.09 -6.27
N VAL A 34 -9.62 3.23 -5.49
CA VAL A 34 -10.16 2.66 -4.25
C VAL A 34 -10.32 3.76 -3.19
N ALA A 35 -9.32 4.61 -2.99
CA ALA A 35 -9.41 5.72 -2.02
C ALA A 35 -10.58 6.67 -2.33
N VAL A 36 -10.79 6.98 -3.62
CA VAL A 36 -11.96 7.76 -4.07
C VAL A 36 -13.26 7.00 -3.78
N ALA A 37 -13.36 5.72 -4.14
CA ALA A 37 -14.56 4.93 -3.90
C ALA A 37 -14.90 4.79 -2.40
N GLU A 38 -13.90 4.64 -1.53
CA GLU A 38 -14.07 4.61 -0.09
C GLU A 38 -14.51 5.96 0.49
N SER A 39 -14.00 7.07 -0.05
CA SER A 39 -14.42 8.42 0.37
C SER A 39 -15.92 8.70 0.12
N PHE A 40 -16.56 7.94 -0.78
CA PHE A 40 -17.99 8.07 -1.07
C PHE A 40 -18.88 7.07 -0.32
N LYS A 41 -18.30 6.10 0.39
CA LYS A 41 -19.06 5.21 1.28
C LYS A 41 -19.32 5.95 2.60
N LYS A 42 -20.57 6.37 2.81
CA LYS A 42 -21.05 6.86 4.12
C LYS A 42 -21.30 5.70 5.07
#